data_AF-A0A537Y968-F1
#
_entry.id   AF-A0A537Y968-F1
#
_cell.length_a   1.000
_cell.length_b   1.000
_cell.length_c   1.000
_cell.angle_alpha   90.00
_cell.angle_beta   90.00
_cell.angle_gamma   90.00
#
_symmetry.space_group_name_H-M   'P 1'
#
loop_
_entity.id
_entity.type
_entity.pdbx_description
1 polymer ?
#
loop_
_entity_poly.entity_id
_entity_poly.type
_entity_poly.pdbx_seq_one_letter_code
_entity_poly.pdbx_strand_id
1 'polypeptide(L)'
;MCAVPLTRLRKISGGRSIMPVLEPLPSWNDGPAKQSIIAFVEKVTKPGSPDFVPVSERIATFDNDGTLWCEQPVPVQLYFALDRVKALAPQHPEWNTTEPFASLLKGDLQTTLAGGDHALIEVVMATHAGMTTAEFEQIVKDWIATAKHPKTGQLFTDMVYQPMLEVRSYLRANGFTNFIVSGGGIEFMRPWTERVYGIPPEQVVGSSIKTKFEMRDGKPVLVRLPELNFIDDKSDKAVGINQHIGRRPIAAFGNSNGDKEMLEYTQGDGGARFMLLVFHDDAAREYAYGSAMGLPDPKLGAFTQALYDQAKKEGWTVASMKNDWSQVFPFEQSPVTAIDILLEPDATMLRRAEAANASQLKIFPQGFALDATHRPHVTMIQRFVRTADLDKVYDAANKVFARANVTGMKLEAFKYYYIPSKELGLSGIVAKPTPELLKLQADLIAAVAPFTVPSGNSGAFVTTPDDRVIDPLLIEYVSTFVPKASGEHFGPHVTTGLAPRTYLDKLLAEPFEPFTFSPAGAAVYQLGQFGTAAKKLKEFDLKP
;
A
#
# COMPACT_ATOMS: atom_id res chain seq x y z
N MET A 1 17.25 26.93 -68.67
CA MET A 1 16.38 27.33 -67.54
C MET A 1 15.52 26.11 -67.17
N CYS A 2 16.16 25.04 -66.69
CA CYS A 2 16.32 24.70 -65.26
C CYS A 2 14.97 24.46 -64.55
N ALA A 3 14.57 23.18 -64.62
CA ALA A 3 13.59 22.55 -63.75
C ALA A 3 14.08 22.52 -62.29
N VAL A 4 13.14 22.68 -61.35
CA VAL A 4 13.29 22.25 -59.95
C VAL A 4 11.99 21.55 -59.53
N PRO A 5 12.02 20.34 -58.93
CA PRO A 5 10.84 19.52 -58.69
C PRO A 5 10.23 19.70 -57.30
N LEU A 6 8.97 19.28 -57.18
CA LEU A 6 8.23 19.05 -55.92
C LEU A 6 9.11 18.40 -54.85
N THR A 7 9.35 19.10 -53.74
CA THR A 7 9.87 18.50 -52.52
C THR A 7 8.72 18.14 -51.59
N ARG A 8 8.65 16.84 -51.28
CA ARG A 8 7.72 16.21 -50.34
C ARG A 8 7.73 16.92 -48.98
N LEU A 9 6.56 17.36 -48.52
CA LEU A 9 6.27 17.51 -47.10
C LEU A 9 6.45 16.13 -46.44
N ARG A 10 7.56 15.95 -45.71
CA ARG A 10 7.70 14.83 -44.76
C ARG A 10 6.63 15.03 -43.68
N LYS A 11 5.60 14.19 -43.70
CA LYS A 11 4.81 13.89 -42.52
C LYS A 11 5.80 13.52 -41.41
N ILE A 12 5.87 14.35 -40.37
CA ILE A 12 6.44 13.96 -39.09
C ILE A 12 5.48 12.90 -38.56
N SER A 13 5.79 11.64 -38.82
CA SER A 13 5.14 10.51 -38.16
C SER A 13 5.34 10.69 -36.67
N GLY A 14 4.24 10.92 -35.96
CA GLY A 14 4.21 10.91 -34.50
C GLY A 14 4.87 9.63 -34.03
N GLY A 15 6.05 9.78 -33.42
CA GLY A 15 6.67 8.71 -32.67
C GLY A 15 5.67 8.32 -31.60
N ARG A 16 5.09 7.13 -31.76
CA ARG A 16 4.32 6.48 -30.70
C ARG A 16 5.31 6.36 -29.54
N SER A 17 5.19 7.23 -28.55
CA SER A 17 5.90 7.06 -27.29
C SER A 17 5.44 5.70 -26.77
N ILE A 18 6.33 4.71 -26.84
CA ILE A 18 6.16 3.45 -26.16
C ILE A 18 6.35 3.85 -24.70
N MET A 19 5.24 4.19 -24.02
CA MET A 19 5.27 4.29 -22.57
C MET A 19 5.83 2.97 -22.06
N PRO A 20 6.87 2.97 -21.21
CA PRO A 20 7.26 1.75 -20.52
C PRO A 20 6.02 1.17 -19.86
N VAL A 21 5.88 -0.15 -19.95
CA VAL A 21 4.82 -0.86 -19.25
C VAL A 21 5.06 -0.62 -17.76
N LEU A 22 4.05 -0.14 -17.04
CA LEU A 22 4.07 -0.07 -15.58
C LEU A 22 4.54 -1.43 -15.07
N GLU A 23 5.56 -1.49 -14.22
CA GLU A 23 5.94 -2.72 -13.52
C GLU A 23 5.10 -2.79 -12.23
N PRO A 24 3.94 -3.46 -12.21
CA PRO A 24 3.18 -3.62 -10.98
C PRO A 24 3.96 -4.53 -10.01
N LEU A 25 3.59 -4.48 -8.74
CA LEU A 25 4.13 -5.36 -7.69
C LEU A 25 5.62 -5.14 -7.39
N PRO A 26 6.06 -3.92 -7.00
CA PRO A 26 7.47 -3.59 -6.83
C PRO A 26 8.18 -4.32 -5.67
N SER A 27 7.43 -4.87 -4.70
CA SER A 27 7.98 -5.67 -3.61
C SER A 27 8.02 -7.17 -3.95
N TRP A 28 7.59 -7.55 -5.15
CA TRP A 28 7.77 -8.89 -5.70
C TRP A 28 9.04 -8.93 -6.56
N ASN A 29 9.93 -9.88 -6.28
CA ASN A 29 11.08 -10.17 -7.13
C ASN A 29 10.59 -10.67 -8.51
N ASP A 30 11.39 -10.40 -9.54
CA ASP A 30 11.11 -10.91 -10.86
C ASP A 30 11.22 -12.44 -10.87
N GLY A 31 10.11 -13.10 -11.19
CA GLY A 31 10.03 -14.54 -11.15
C GLY A 31 8.64 -15.07 -11.53
N PRO A 32 8.47 -16.41 -11.55
CA PRO A 32 7.23 -17.05 -11.98
C PRO A 32 6.00 -16.59 -11.20
N ALA A 33 6.12 -16.37 -9.89
CA ALA A 33 5.00 -15.93 -9.05
C ALA A 33 4.49 -14.55 -9.48
N LYS A 34 5.36 -13.53 -9.52
CA LYS A 34 5.01 -12.17 -10.01
C LYS A 34 4.41 -12.20 -11.41
N GLN A 35 5.05 -12.94 -12.33
CA GLN A 35 4.59 -13.06 -13.71
C GLN A 35 3.21 -13.71 -13.82
N SER A 36 2.92 -14.72 -13.00
CA SER A 36 1.61 -15.40 -13.02
C SER A 36 0.47 -14.46 -12.59
N ILE A 37 0.69 -13.61 -11.58
CA ILE A 37 -0.29 -12.62 -11.11
C ILE A 37 -0.56 -11.61 -12.23
N ILE A 38 0.50 -11.05 -12.82
CA ILE A 38 0.38 -10.05 -13.89
C ILE A 38 -0.33 -10.65 -15.10
N ALA A 39 0.12 -11.82 -15.57
CA ALA A 39 -0.43 -12.49 -16.74
C ALA A 39 -1.92 -12.83 -16.56
N PHE A 40 -2.32 -13.30 -15.37
CA PHE A 40 -3.73 -13.55 -15.07
C PHE A 40 -4.57 -12.26 -15.19
N VAL A 41 -4.14 -11.18 -14.52
CA VAL A 41 -4.86 -9.91 -14.52
C VAL A 41 -4.97 -9.34 -15.92
N GLU A 42 -3.88 -9.32 -16.69
CA GLU A 42 -3.91 -8.88 -18.09
C GLU A 42 -4.87 -9.74 -18.92
N LYS A 43 -4.82 -11.05 -18.76
CA LYS A 43 -5.65 -12.01 -19.50
C LYS A 43 -7.15 -11.78 -19.28
N VAL A 44 -7.58 -11.52 -18.04
CA VAL A 44 -9.02 -11.34 -17.71
C VAL A 44 -9.53 -9.91 -17.85
N THR A 45 -8.63 -8.93 -18.00
CA THR A 45 -9.02 -7.51 -18.10
C THR A 45 -8.85 -6.92 -19.49
N LYS A 46 -8.06 -7.56 -20.37
CA LYS A 46 -7.80 -7.09 -21.73
C LYS A 46 -9.05 -7.21 -22.62
N PRO A 47 -9.57 -6.09 -23.17
CA PRO A 47 -10.70 -6.14 -24.11
C PRO A 47 -10.39 -7.04 -25.32
N GLY A 48 -11.34 -7.90 -25.68
CA GLY A 48 -11.20 -8.86 -26.78
C GLY A 48 -10.39 -10.12 -26.44
N SER A 49 -9.91 -10.27 -25.20
CA SER A 49 -9.41 -11.56 -24.71
C SER A 49 -10.56 -12.58 -24.67
N PRO A 50 -10.34 -13.85 -25.09
CA PRO A 50 -11.35 -14.91 -24.93
C PRO A 50 -11.67 -15.20 -23.45
N ASP A 51 -10.78 -14.79 -22.54
CA ASP A 51 -10.94 -14.94 -21.09
C ASP A 51 -11.33 -13.62 -20.40
N PHE A 52 -11.74 -12.61 -21.16
CA PHE A 52 -12.18 -11.33 -20.60
C PHE A 52 -13.36 -11.54 -19.63
N VAL A 53 -13.23 -10.98 -18.42
CA VAL A 53 -14.27 -10.99 -17.40
C VAL A 53 -14.81 -9.57 -17.21
N PRO A 54 -16.14 -9.33 -17.21
CA PRO A 54 -16.72 -8.02 -16.91
C PRO A 54 -16.32 -7.52 -15.52
N VAL A 55 -16.18 -6.20 -15.34
CA VAL A 55 -15.77 -5.58 -14.05
C VAL A 55 -16.61 -6.07 -12.87
N SER A 56 -17.93 -6.22 -13.05
CA SER A 56 -18.86 -6.70 -12.02
C SER A 56 -18.66 -8.16 -11.58
N GLU A 57 -17.86 -8.93 -12.31
CA GLU A 57 -17.59 -10.35 -12.05
C GLU A 57 -16.14 -10.61 -11.61
N ARG A 58 -15.29 -9.57 -11.56
CA ARG A 58 -13.89 -9.66 -11.13
C ARG A 58 -13.81 -9.68 -9.60
N ILE A 59 -14.19 -10.80 -9.02
CA ILE A 59 -14.13 -10.99 -7.56
C ILE A 59 -12.83 -11.71 -7.19
N ALA A 60 -12.11 -11.17 -6.21
CA ALA A 60 -10.94 -11.80 -5.60
C ALA A 60 -11.13 -11.97 -4.09
N THR A 61 -10.80 -13.14 -3.54
CA THR A 61 -10.91 -13.44 -2.10
C THR A 61 -9.55 -13.69 -1.48
N PHE A 62 -9.35 -13.17 -0.27
CA PHE A 62 -8.11 -13.29 0.49
C PHE A 62 -8.42 -13.82 1.88
N ASP A 63 -7.68 -14.82 2.36
CA ASP A 63 -7.58 -14.99 3.81
C ASP A 63 -6.85 -13.79 4.43
N ASN A 64 -6.96 -13.62 5.75
CA ASN A 64 -6.31 -12.55 6.50
C ASN A 64 -5.06 -13.05 7.25
N ASP A 65 -5.23 -13.91 8.24
CA ASP A 65 -4.16 -14.48 9.05
C ASP A 65 -3.22 -15.30 8.15
N GLY A 66 -1.90 -15.02 8.20
CA GLY A 66 -0.89 -15.68 7.37
C GLY A 66 -0.94 -15.35 5.87
N THR A 67 -1.96 -14.64 5.38
CA THR A 67 -2.09 -14.26 3.96
C THR A 67 -1.95 -12.75 3.73
N LEU A 68 -2.55 -11.91 4.57
CA LEU A 68 -2.43 -10.44 4.51
C LEU A 68 -1.57 -9.87 5.64
N TRP A 69 -1.43 -10.59 6.75
CA TRP A 69 -0.58 -10.20 7.88
C TRP A 69 0.00 -11.40 8.64
N CYS A 70 0.96 -11.10 9.52
CA CYS A 70 1.58 -12.08 10.40
C CYS A 70 0.58 -12.72 11.38
N GLU A 71 0.51 -14.04 11.38
CA GLU A 71 -0.27 -14.84 12.33
C GLU A 71 0.58 -15.57 13.38
N GLN A 72 1.90 -15.37 13.35
CA GLN A 72 2.81 -15.98 14.30
C GLN A 72 3.14 -15.02 15.45
N PRO A 73 3.45 -15.52 16.66
CA PRO A 73 3.45 -16.94 17.05
C PRO A 73 2.04 -17.53 17.27
N VAL A 74 1.01 -16.68 17.31
CA VAL A 74 -0.41 -17.06 17.39
C VAL A 74 -1.26 -16.00 16.66
N PRO A 75 -2.47 -16.33 16.15
CA PRO A 75 -3.32 -15.38 15.46
C PRO A 75 -3.61 -14.12 16.28
N VAL A 76 -3.69 -12.96 15.63
CA VAL A 76 -3.81 -11.66 16.31
C VAL A 76 -5.06 -11.58 17.18
N GLN A 77 -6.17 -12.18 16.74
CA GLN A 77 -7.41 -12.20 17.51
C GLN A 77 -7.26 -12.96 18.85
N LEU A 78 -6.31 -13.90 18.98
CA LEU A 78 -6.04 -14.55 20.25
C LEU A 78 -5.35 -13.61 21.24
N TYR A 79 -4.47 -12.73 20.77
CA TYR A 79 -3.91 -11.66 21.62
C TYR A 79 -5.01 -10.73 22.14
N PHE A 80 -5.92 -10.33 21.25
CA PHE A 80 -7.09 -9.56 21.65
C PHE A 80 -7.92 -10.30 22.70
N ALA A 81 -8.26 -11.58 22.45
CA ALA A 81 -9.02 -12.40 23.38
C ALA A 81 -8.32 -12.52 24.74
N LEU A 82 -7.01 -12.71 24.78
CA LEU A 82 -6.21 -12.75 26.01
C LEU A 82 -6.34 -11.46 26.82
N ASP A 83 -6.16 -10.31 26.19
CA ASP A 83 -6.26 -9.01 26.87
C ASP A 83 -7.68 -8.74 27.36
N ARG A 84 -8.69 -9.22 26.62
CA ARG A 84 -10.10 -9.15 27.01
C ARG A 84 -10.42 -10.04 28.20
N VAL A 85 -9.90 -11.28 28.23
CA VAL A 85 -10.01 -12.16 29.40
C VAL A 85 -9.38 -11.49 30.62
N LYS A 86 -8.17 -10.93 30.51
CA LYS A 86 -7.51 -10.22 31.62
C LYS A 86 -8.31 -9.02 32.12
N ALA A 87 -8.87 -8.23 31.21
CA ALA A 87 -9.68 -7.06 31.57
C ALA A 87 -11.00 -7.44 32.29
N LEU A 88 -11.57 -8.59 31.95
CA LEU A 88 -12.84 -9.07 32.51
C LEU A 88 -12.66 -10.01 33.71
N ALA A 89 -11.48 -10.59 33.92
CA ALA A 89 -11.21 -11.54 35.00
C ALA A 89 -11.60 -11.06 36.41
N PRO A 90 -11.49 -9.77 36.79
CA PRO A 90 -12.00 -9.30 38.09
C PRO A 90 -13.51 -9.51 38.29
N GLN A 91 -14.27 -9.65 37.22
CA GLN A 91 -15.72 -9.89 37.22
C GLN A 91 -16.06 -11.38 37.11
N HIS A 92 -15.07 -12.23 36.84
CA HIS A 92 -15.19 -13.66 36.57
C HIS A 92 -14.18 -14.48 37.40
N PRO A 93 -14.36 -14.56 38.73
CA PRO A 93 -13.42 -15.27 39.60
C PRO A 93 -13.26 -16.77 39.23
N GLU A 94 -14.28 -17.39 38.63
CA GLU A 94 -14.28 -18.76 38.15
C GLU A 94 -13.22 -19.04 37.06
N TRP A 95 -12.87 -18.02 36.26
CA TRP A 95 -11.86 -18.14 35.19
C TRP A 95 -10.45 -18.46 35.69
N ASN A 96 -10.18 -18.29 36.99
CA ASN A 96 -8.89 -18.71 37.56
C ASN A 96 -8.71 -20.24 37.59
N THR A 97 -9.81 -20.98 37.49
CA THR A 97 -9.82 -22.46 37.57
C THR A 97 -10.46 -23.14 36.36
N THR A 98 -11.27 -22.42 35.58
CA THR A 98 -11.94 -22.95 34.40
C THR A 98 -11.06 -22.80 33.15
N GLU A 99 -10.77 -23.90 32.48
CA GLU A 99 -10.11 -23.89 31.17
C GLU A 99 -11.11 -23.52 30.05
N PRO A 100 -10.69 -22.85 28.97
CA PRO A 100 -9.31 -22.42 28.64
C PRO A 100 -8.88 -21.09 29.31
N PHE A 101 -9.75 -20.43 30.08
CA PHE A 101 -9.48 -19.11 30.68
C PHE A 101 -8.31 -19.13 31.68
N ALA A 102 -8.19 -20.19 32.47
CA ALA A 102 -7.13 -20.34 33.46
C ALA A 102 -5.74 -20.41 32.79
N SER A 103 -5.61 -21.16 31.70
CA SER A 103 -4.38 -21.20 30.89
C SER A 103 -4.08 -19.85 30.24
N LEU A 104 -5.09 -19.18 29.68
CA LEU A 104 -4.96 -17.84 29.12
C LEU A 104 -4.43 -16.84 30.14
N LEU A 105 -5.03 -16.79 31.33
CA LEU A 105 -4.62 -15.86 32.40
C LEU A 105 -3.17 -16.10 32.86
N LYS A 106 -2.68 -17.33 32.80
CA LYS A 106 -1.28 -17.69 33.09
C LYS A 106 -0.31 -17.38 31.95
N GLY A 107 -0.81 -16.91 30.80
CA GLY A 107 -0.01 -16.70 29.60
C GLY A 107 0.40 -18.01 28.91
N ASP A 108 -0.23 -19.13 29.27
CA ASP A 108 0.01 -20.43 28.64
C ASP A 108 -0.81 -20.55 27.34
N LEU A 109 -0.33 -19.82 26.33
CA LEU A 109 -0.87 -19.87 24.98
C LEU A 109 -0.74 -21.28 24.38
N GLN A 110 0.22 -22.09 24.83
CA GLN A 110 0.40 -23.45 24.32
C GLN A 110 -0.77 -24.35 24.70
N THR A 111 -1.17 -24.34 25.98
CA THR A 111 -2.28 -25.14 26.49
C THR A 111 -3.63 -24.60 26.02
N THR A 112 -3.77 -23.27 25.93
CA THR A 112 -4.98 -22.63 25.37
C THR A 112 -5.25 -23.11 23.95
N LEU A 113 -4.20 -23.20 23.12
CA LEU A 113 -4.31 -23.58 21.71
C LEU A 113 -4.48 -25.08 21.48
N ALA A 114 -4.25 -25.92 22.49
CA ALA A 114 -4.43 -27.37 22.36
C ALA A 114 -5.90 -27.76 22.10
N GLY A 115 -6.86 -26.90 22.46
CA GLY A 115 -8.28 -27.08 22.16
C GLY A 115 -8.70 -26.66 20.75
N GLY A 116 -7.78 -26.16 19.91
CA GLY A 116 -8.05 -25.74 18.53
C GLY A 116 -9.09 -24.63 18.41
N ASP A 117 -9.79 -24.60 17.27
CA ASP A 117 -10.80 -23.58 16.92
C ASP A 117 -11.92 -23.48 17.97
N HIS A 118 -12.29 -24.60 18.62
CA HIS A 118 -13.32 -24.63 19.65
C HIS A 118 -12.95 -23.81 20.90
N ALA A 119 -11.69 -23.90 21.35
CA ALA A 119 -11.22 -23.12 22.50
C ALA A 119 -11.20 -21.61 22.19
N LEU A 120 -10.84 -21.22 20.96
CA LEU A 120 -10.88 -19.83 20.54
C LEU A 120 -12.31 -19.28 20.50
N ILE A 121 -13.26 -20.08 19.98
CA ILE A 121 -14.69 -19.73 19.93
C ILE A 121 -15.28 -19.56 21.32
N GLU A 122 -14.98 -20.46 22.26
CA GLU A 122 -15.46 -20.37 23.65
C GLU A 122 -14.98 -19.09 24.35
N VAL A 123 -13.71 -18.73 24.18
CA VAL A 123 -13.13 -17.51 24.75
C VAL A 123 -13.78 -16.27 24.13
N VAL A 124 -13.94 -16.25 22.80
CA VAL A 124 -14.56 -15.12 22.08
C VAL A 124 -16.01 -14.93 22.50
N MET A 125 -16.79 -16.02 22.64
CA MET A 125 -18.18 -15.97 23.11
C MET A 125 -18.27 -15.44 24.54
N ALA A 126 -17.46 -15.96 25.45
CA ALA A 126 -17.51 -15.58 26.87
C ALA A 126 -17.08 -14.14 27.13
N THR A 127 -16.16 -13.60 26.34
CA THR A 127 -15.59 -12.25 26.57
C THR A 127 -16.37 -11.11 25.93
N HIS A 128 -17.31 -11.40 25.01
CA HIS A 128 -17.98 -10.37 24.20
C HIS A 128 -19.48 -10.58 23.96
N ALA A 129 -20.11 -11.59 24.56
CA ALA A 129 -21.56 -11.72 24.54
C ALA A 129 -22.24 -10.68 25.46
N GLY A 130 -23.48 -10.32 25.15
CA GLY A 130 -24.32 -9.42 25.95
C GLY A 130 -24.16 -7.92 25.65
N MET A 131 -23.02 -7.50 25.09
CA MET A 131 -22.78 -6.14 24.60
C MET A 131 -23.37 -5.91 23.20
N THR A 132 -23.50 -4.65 22.82
CA THR A 132 -23.90 -4.26 21.47
C THR A 132 -22.74 -4.42 20.49
N THR A 133 -23.06 -4.52 19.20
CA THR A 133 -22.04 -4.57 18.13
C THR A 133 -21.20 -3.29 18.11
N ALA A 134 -21.79 -2.12 18.38
CA ALA A 134 -21.10 -0.83 18.44
C ALA A 134 -20.11 -0.73 19.63
N GLU A 135 -20.50 -1.25 20.80
CA GLU A 135 -19.58 -1.32 21.96
C GLU A 135 -18.39 -2.24 21.65
N PHE A 136 -18.65 -3.40 21.04
CA PHE A 136 -17.58 -4.31 20.63
C PHE A 136 -16.65 -3.68 19.58
N GLU A 137 -17.21 -3.01 18.57
CA GLU A 137 -16.44 -2.29 17.56
C GLU A 137 -15.50 -1.26 18.19
N GLN A 138 -15.98 -0.48 19.18
CA GLN A 138 -15.15 0.50 19.87
C GLN A 138 -14.01 -0.17 20.65
N ILE A 139 -14.31 -1.26 21.37
CA ILE A 139 -13.28 -2.04 22.10
C ILE A 139 -12.20 -2.54 21.15
N VAL A 140 -12.58 -3.04 19.96
CA VAL A 140 -11.63 -3.49 18.95
C VAL A 140 -10.81 -2.31 18.41
N LYS A 141 -11.43 -1.18 18.08
CA LYS A 141 -10.73 0.03 17.60
C LYS A 141 -9.69 0.53 18.60
N ASP A 142 -10.05 0.58 19.88
CA ASP A 142 -9.17 1.05 20.94
C ASP A 142 -7.98 0.11 21.14
N TRP A 143 -8.24 -1.20 21.13
CA TRP A 143 -7.19 -2.21 21.25
C TRP A 143 -6.25 -2.19 20.04
N ILE A 144 -6.78 -2.28 18.82
CA ILE A 144 -5.98 -2.43 17.61
C ILE A 144 -5.14 -1.17 17.30
N ALA A 145 -5.55 0.00 17.80
CA ALA A 145 -4.79 1.24 17.65
C ALA A 145 -3.46 1.25 18.45
N THR A 146 -3.33 0.40 19.47
CA THR A 146 -2.16 0.42 20.38
C THR A 146 -1.51 -0.95 20.57
N ALA A 147 -2.21 -2.03 20.24
CA ALA A 147 -1.72 -3.39 20.42
C ALA A 147 -0.52 -3.70 19.52
N LYS A 148 0.52 -4.27 20.14
CA LYS A 148 1.81 -4.52 19.52
C LYS A 148 2.15 -6.00 19.50
N HIS A 149 2.78 -6.41 18.40
CA HIS A 149 3.32 -7.74 18.27
C HIS A 149 4.52 -7.93 19.23
N PRO A 150 4.54 -9.00 20.06
CA PRO A 150 5.46 -9.08 21.21
C PRO A 150 6.93 -9.23 20.82
N LYS A 151 7.25 -9.83 19.66
CA LYS A 151 8.63 -10.02 19.20
C LYS A 151 9.19 -8.78 18.50
N THR A 152 8.37 -8.07 17.75
CA THR A 152 8.83 -6.97 16.87
C THR A 152 8.59 -5.58 17.47
N GLY A 153 7.65 -5.46 18.42
CA GLY A 153 7.26 -4.19 19.04
C GLY A 153 6.46 -3.26 18.12
N GLN A 154 6.14 -3.70 16.90
CA GLN A 154 5.33 -2.98 15.92
C GLN A 154 3.84 -3.17 16.21
N LEU A 155 2.99 -2.24 15.77
CA LEU A 155 1.54 -2.45 15.85
C LEU A 155 1.16 -3.69 15.04
N PHE A 156 0.13 -4.44 15.47
CA PHE A 156 -0.36 -5.57 14.66
C PHE A 156 -0.78 -5.12 13.26
N THR A 157 -1.35 -3.92 13.13
CA THR A 157 -1.69 -3.32 11.82
C THR A 157 -0.46 -2.93 11.00
N ASP A 158 0.74 -2.90 11.58
CA ASP A 158 2.01 -2.70 10.86
C ASP A 158 2.61 -4.04 10.39
N MET A 159 2.22 -5.16 11.00
CA MET A 159 2.66 -6.52 10.67
C MET A 159 1.95 -7.12 9.43
N VAL A 160 1.57 -6.26 8.48
CA VAL A 160 0.92 -6.67 7.21
C VAL A 160 1.97 -6.93 6.13
N TYR A 161 1.65 -7.75 5.13
CA TYR A 161 2.57 -8.07 4.05
C TYR A 161 2.52 -7.03 2.93
N GLN A 162 3.60 -6.26 2.77
CA GLN A 162 3.73 -5.24 1.73
C GLN A 162 3.44 -5.79 0.31
N PRO A 163 3.97 -6.96 -0.10
CA PRO A 163 3.69 -7.54 -1.41
C PRO A 163 2.20 -7.83 -1.63
N MET A 164 1.45 -8.17 -0.57
CA MET A 164 0.02 -8.47 -0.66
C MET A 164 -0.85 -7.21 -0.67
N LEU A 165 -0.40 -6.12 -0.03
CA LEU A 165 -1.00 -4.79 -0.22
C LEU A 165 -0.91 -4.36 -1.70
N GLU A 166 0.23 -4.63 -2.35
CA GLU A 166 0.46 -4.32 -3.76
C GLU A 166 -0.42 -5.15 -4.69
N VAL A 167 -0.53 -6.46 -4.45
CA VAL A 167 -1.45 -7.34 -5.22
C VAL A 167 -2.87 -6.79 -5.16
N ARG A 168 -3.36 -6.45 -3.96
CA ARG A 168 -4.70 -5.92 -3.80
C ARG A 168 -4.90 -4.59 -4.49
N SER A 169 -3.91 -3.69 -4.40
CA SER A 169 -3.92 -2.41 -5.11
C SER A 169 -3.96 -2.62 -6.63
N TYR A 170 -3.15 -3.53 -7.14
CA TYR A 170 -3.08 -3.88 -8.56
C TYR A 170 -4.41 -4.48 -9.06
N LEU A 171 -5.02 -5.41 -8.32
CA LEU A 171 -6.33 -5.95 -8.64
C LEU A 171 -7.41 -4.87 -8.68
N ARG A 172 -7.47 -4.02 -7.64
CA ARG A 172 -8.44 -2.91 -7.57
C ARG A 172 -8.26 -1.93 -8.74
N ALA A 173 -7.01 -1.60 -9.09
CA ALA A 173 -6.70 -0.74 -10.24
C ALA A 173 -7.19 -1.32 -11.57
N ASN A 174 -7.33 -2.65 -11.64
CA ASN A 174 -7.85 -3.39 -12.80
C ASN A 174 -9.33 -3.79 -12.65
N GLY A 175 -10.06 -3.15 -11.73
CA GLY A 175 -11.51 -3.30 -11.60
C GLY A 175 -11.95 -4.57 -10.87
N PHE A 176 -11.09 -5.16 -10.04
CA PHE A 176 -11.51 -6.22 -9.13
C PHE A 176 -12.15 -5.65 -7.87
N THR A 177 -13.10 -6.40 -7.31
CA THR A 177 -13.60 -6.22 -5.94
C THR A 177 -12.91 -7.25 -5.04
N ASN A 178 -12.21 -6.78 -4.02
CA ASN A 178 -11.40 -7.62 -3.14
C ASN A 178 -12.16 -7.90 -1.83
N PHE A 179 -12.38 -9.16 -1.51
CA PHE A 179 -13.02 -9.60 -0.26
C PHE A 179 -12.00 -10.26 0.67
N ILE A 180 -12.23 -10.12 1.99
CA ILE A 180 -11.60 -11.00 2.99
C ILE A 180 -12.55 -12.16 3.26
N VAL A 181 -12.01 -13.38 3.35
CA VAL A 181 -12.70 -14.63 3.71
C VAL A 181 -11.82 -15.40 4.69
N SER A 182 -12.13 -15.31 5.98
CA SER A 182 -11.20 -15.70 7.04
C SER A 182 -11.87 -16.40 8.22
N GLY A 183 -11.17 -17.38 8.79
CA GLY A 183 -11.61 -18.04 10.02
C GLY A 183 -11.69 -17.08 11.21
N GLY A 184 -11.02 -15.93 11.16
CA GLY A 184 -11.11 -14.86 12.14
C GLY A 184 -12.51 -14.24 12.27
N GLY A 185 -12.77 -13.61 13.41
CA GLY A 185 -14.06 -12.98 13.70
C GLY A 185 -14.35 -11.80 12.78
N ILE A 186 -15.50 -11.84 12.08
CA ILE A 186 -15.91 -10.80 11.12
C ILE A 186 -15.97 -9.41 11.76
N GLU A 187 -16.50 -9.29 12.98
CA GLU A 187 -16.60 -8.02 13.71
C GLU A 187 -15.29 -7.62 14.41
N PHE A 188 -14.30 -8.52 14.49
CA PHE A 188 -12.94 -8.15 14.89
C PHE A 188 -12.18 -7.50 13.74
N MET A 189 -12.42 -7.93 12.50
CA MET A 189 -11.71 -7.40 11.31
C MET A 189 -12.31 -6.08 10.80
N ARG A 190 -13.64 -6.03 10.63
CA ARG A 190 -14.36 -4.87 10.07
C ARG A 190 -13.94 -3.48 10.60
N PRO A 191 -13.62 -3.30 11.90
CA PRO A 191 -13.31 -1.97 12.43
C PRO A 191 -12.02 -1.34 11.90
N TRP A 192 -11.12 -2.10 11.27
CA TRP A 192 -9.80 -1.62 10.85
C TRP A 192 -9.35 -2.03 9.44
N THR A 193 -9.96 -3.05 8.82
CA THR A 193 -9.55 -3.52 7.48
C THR A 193 -9.69 -2.46 6.40
N GLU A 194 -10.68 -1.56 6.49
CA GLU A 194 -10.84 -0.52 5.47
C GLU A 194 -9.66 0.44 5.47
N ARG A 195 -9.20 0.84 6.66
CA ARG A 195 -8.04 1.72 6.79
C ARG A 195 -6.75 1.03 6.36
N VAL A 196 -6.52 -0.19 6.82
CA VAL A 196 -5.23 -0.89 6.67
C VAL A 196 -5.10 -1.54 5.30
N TYR A 197 -6.20 -2.11 4.80
CA TYR A 197 -6.24 -2.81 3.53
C TYR A 197 -6.90 -1.96 2.45
N GLY A 198 -7.95 -1.20 2.75
CA GLY A 198 -8.85 -0.65 1.73
C GLY A 198 -9.95 -1.64 1.36
N ILE A 199 -10.32 -2.53 2.28
CA ILE A 199 -11.46 -3.47 2.18
C ILE A 199 -12.53 -3.01 3.17
N PRO A 200 -13.66 -2.44 2.71
CA PRO A 200 -14.71 -1.92 3.58
C PRO A 200 -15.46 -3.06 4.29
N PRO A 201 -16.22 -2.76 5.37
CA PRO A 201 -16.84 -3.77 6.21
C PRO A 201 -17.76 -4.78 5.49
N GLU A 202 -18.45 -4.36 4.43
CA GLU A 202 -19.33 -5.20 3.61
C GLU A 202 -18.57 -6.18 2.70
N GLN A 203 -17.25 -6.00 2.55
CA GLN A 203 -16.36 -6.89 1.80
C GLN A 203 -15.55 -7.82 2.73
N VAL A 204 -15.92 -7.89 4.01
CA VAL A 204 -15.32 -8.79 5.00
C VAL A 204 -16.29 -9.93 5.30
N VAL A 205 -15.86 -11.16 5.05
CA VAL A 205 -16.49 -12.42 5.44
C VAL A 205 -15.62 -13.06 6.51
N GLY A 206 -16.26 -13.61 7.55
CA GLY A 206 -15.55 -14.32 8.60
C GLY A 206 -16.46 -14.97 9.62
N SER A 207 -15.87 -15.63 10.61
CA SER A 207 -16.60 -16.29 11.68
C SER A 207 -17.44 -15.30 12.49
N SER A 208 -18.62 -15.73 12.92
CA SER A 208 -19.60 -14.85 13.57
C SER A 208 -20.41 -15.56 14.66
N ILE A 209 -20.90 -14.76 15.61
CA ILE A 209 -21.92 -15.15 16.58
C ILE A 209 -23.26 -14.52 16.18
N LYS A 210 -24.36 -15.05 16.71
CA LYS A 210 -25.68 -14.50 16.42
C LYS A 210 -25.82 -13.11 17.01
N THR A 211 -26.57 -12.27 16.31
CA THR A 211 -26.99 -10.96 16.81
C THR A 211 -28.51 -10.89 16.91
N LYS A 212 -28.99 -10.09 17.87
CA LYS A 212 -30.41 -9.85 18.09
C LYS A 212 -30.70 -8.37 18.10
N PHE A 213 -31.74 -7.97 17.39
CA PHE A 213 -32.28 -6.62 17.48
C PHE A 213 -32.99 -6.41 18.82
N GLU A 214 -32.62 -5.35 19.53
CA GLU A 214 -33.24 -4.94 20.79
C GLU A 214 -33.40 -3.41 20.85
N MET A 215 -34.34 -2.96 21.68
CA MET A 215 -34.44 -1.55 22.08
C MET A 215 -33.79 -1.41 23.45
N ARG A 216 -32.67 -0.68 23.55
CA ARG A 216 -32.02 -0.32 24.83
C ARG A 216 -32.10 1.18 25.02
N ASP A 217 -32.71 1.62 26.12
CA ASP A 217 -32.95 3.05 26.42
C ASP A 217 -33.60 3.83 25.26
N GLY A 218 -34.56 3.20 24.58
CA GLY A 218 -35.26 3.78 23.44
C GLY A 218 -34.46 3.84 22.13
N LYS A 219 -33.24 3.27 22.08
CA LYS A 219 -32.40 3.21 20.88
C LYS A 219 -32.40 1.79 20.27
N PRO A 220 -32.54 1.66 18.94
CA PRO A 220 -32.38 0.38 18.25
C PRO A 220 -30.91 -0.04 18.27
N VAL A 221 -30.62 -1.24 18.75
CA VAL A 221 -29.27 -1.80 18.80
C VAL A 221 -29.26 -3.26 18.35
N LEU A 222 -28.10 -3.72 17.90
CA LEU A 222 -27.81 -5.14 17.72
C LEU A 222 -26.98 -5.62 18.90
N VAL A 223 -27.47 -6.67 19.55
CA VAL A 223 -26.83 -7.29 20.71
C VAL A 223 -26.20 -8.61 20.30
N ARG A 224 -24.96 -8.81 20.73
CA ARG A 224 -24.17 -10.01 20.52
C ARG A 224 -24.65 -11.13 21.45
N LEU A 225 -25.09 -12.26 20.91
CA LEU A 225 -25.56 -13.41 21.69
C LEU A 225 -24.41 -14.41 21.96
N PRO A 226 -24.43 -15.14 23.08
CA PRO A 226 -23.47 -16.21 23.37
C PRO A 226 -23.81 -17.48 22.56
N GLU A 227 -23.99 -17.34 21.25
CA GLU A 227 -24.38 -18.41 20.34
C GLU A 227 -23.64 -18.27 19.01
N LEU A 228 -22.98 -19.32 18.57
CA LEU A 228 -22.31 -19.37 17.29
C LEU A 228 -23.31 -19.21 16.14
N ASN A 229 -22.95 -18.41 15.14
CA ASN A 229 -23.72 -18.26 13.91
C ASN A 229 -23.06 -19.01 12.74
N PHE A 230 -21.76 -18.77 12.53
CA PHE A 230 -21.02 -19.35 11.41
C PHE A 230 -19.52 -19.41 11.72
N ILE A 231 -18.83 -20.45 11.25
CA ILE A 231 -17.36 -20.57 11.28
C ILE A 231 -16.89 -20.53 9.83
N ASP A 232 -16.11 -19.53 9.45
CA ASP A 232 -15.68 -19.31 8.06
C ASP A 232 -14.29 -19.91 7.80
N ASP A 233 -14.16 -21.23 7.97
CA ASP A 233 -12.88 -21.95 7.78
C ASP A 233 -13.06 -23.25 6.98
N LYS A 234 -11.99 -23.71 6.30
CA LYS A 234 -11.98 -24.92 5.45
C LYS A 234 -13.11 -24.88 4.42
N SER A 235 -13.90 -25.95 4.33
CA SER A 235 -15.06 -26.05 3.44
C SER A 235 -16.08 -24.93 3.64
N ASP A 236 -16.20 -24.39 4.85
CA ASP A 236 -17.16 -23.34 5.13
C ASP A 236 -16.73 -22.00 4.52
N LYS A 237 -15.45 -21.77 4.17
CA LYS A 237 -15.06 -20.59 3.37
C LYS A 237 -15.81 -20.51 2.05
N ALA A 238 -16.01 -21.64 1.37
CA ALA A 238 -16.80 -21.69 0.14
C ALA A 238 -18.29 -21.39 0.38
N VAL A 239 -18.82 -21.79 1.55
CA VAL A 239 -20.18 -21.49 1.98
C VAL A 239 -20.33 -20.00 2.33
N GLY A 240 -19.37 -19.42 3.05
CA GLY A 240 -19.31 -18.00 3.39
C GLY A 240 -19.27 -17.12 2.14
N ILE A 241 -18.46 -17.48 1.15
CA ILE A 241 -18.46 -16.84 -0.18
C ILE A 241 -19.85 -16.86 -0.80
N ASN A 242 -20.52 -18.02 -0.83
CA ASN A 242 -21.86 -18.12 -1.41
C ASN A 242 -22.89 -17.27 -0.64
N GLN A 243 -22.84 -17.27 0.69
CA GLN A 243 -23.81 -16.54 1.53
C GLN A 243 -23.63 -15.02 1.49
N HIS A 244 -22.39 -14.54 1.52
CA HIS A 244 -22.09 -13.11 1.66
C HIS A 244 -21.87 -12.41 0.31
N ILE A 245 -21.21 -13.09 -0.64
CA ILE A 245 -20.82 -12.50 -1.92
C ILE A 245 -21.83 -12.85 -3.00
N GLY A 246 -22.37 -14.08 -2.98
CA GLY A 246 -23.32 -14.57 -3.99
C GLY A 246 -22.71 -14.75 -5.38
N ARG A 247 -21.37 -14.73 -5.49
CA ARG A 247 -20.61 -14.92 -6.72
C ARG A 247 -19.35 -15.72 -6.44
N ARG A 248 -19.03 -16.65 -7.35
CA ARG A 248 -17.77 -17.38 -7.30
C ARG A 248 -16.61 -16.44 -7.65
N PRO A 249 -15.53 -16.39 -6.85
CA PRO A 249 -14.34 -15.61 -7.18
C PRO A 249 -13.66 -16.13 -8.45
N ILE A 250 -12.88 -15.26 -9.09
CA ILE A 250 -11.98 -15.66 -10.18
C ILE A 250 -10.51 -15.69 -9.73
N ALA A 251 -10.22 -15.17 -8.53
CA ALA A 251 -8.93 -15.25 -7.88
C ALA A 251 -9.07 -15.51 -6.38
N ALA A 252 -8.25 -16.39 -5.82
CA ALA A 252 -8.21 -16.68 -4.39
C ALA A 252 -6.77 -16.76 -3.86
N PHE A 253 -6.57 -16.23 -2.66
CA PHE A 253 -5.28 -16.11 -1.99
C PHE A 253 -5.42 -16.65 -0.57
N GLY A 254 -4.54 -17.59 -0.18
CA GLY A 254 -4.50 -18.20 1.14
C GLY A 254 -3.07 -18.54 1.57
N ASN A 255 -2.90 -19.26 2.67
CA ASN A 255 -1.60 -19.75 3.13
C ASN A 255 -1.66 -21.12 3.83
N SER A 256 -2.84 -21.69 4.06
CA SER A 256 -2.96 -22.90 4.88
C SER A 256 -3.95 -23.93 4.33
N ASN A 257 -4.01 -25.10 4.97
CA ASN A 257 -5.06 -26.09 4.71
C ASN A 257 -6.48 -25.55 4.93
N GLY A 258 -6.68 -24.51 5.75
CA GLY A 258 -7.97 -23.86 5.94
C GLY A 258 -8.48 -23.13 4.68
N ASP A 259 -7.61 -22.86 3.72
CA ASP A 259 -7.95 -22.15 2.48
C ASP A 259 -8.25 -23.10 1.32
N LYS A 260 -7.92 -24.38 1.47
CA LYS A 260 -7.91 -25.33 0.36
C LYS A 260 -9.24 -25.31 -0.41
N GLU A 261 -10.37 -25.42 0.28
CA GLU A 261 -11.68 -25.46 -0.37
C GLU A 261 -12.09 -24.10 -0.95
N MET A 262 -11.61 -22.97 -0.41
CA MET A 262 -11.78 -21.65 -1.06
C MET A 262 -11.04 -21.60 -2.40
N LEU A 263 -9.81 -22.12 -2.46
CA LEU A 263 -9.01 -22.19 -3.69
C LEU A 263 -9.65 -23.15 -4.71
N GLU A 264 -10.05 -24.35 -4.27
CA GLU A 264 -10.74 -25.34 -5.12
C GLU A 264 -12.08 -24.81 -5.64
N TYR A 265 -12.86 -24.15 -4.79
CA TYR A 265 -14.11 -23.50 -5.20
C TYR A 265 -13.84 -22.40 -6.23
N THR A 266 -12.80 -21.60 -6.07
CA THR A 266 -12.43 -20.59 -7.08
C THR A 266 -12.02 -21.23 -8.42
N GLN A 267 -11.25 -22.33 -8.37
CA GLN A 267 -10.77 -23.02 -9.56
C GLN A 267 -11.86 -23.81 -10.30
N GLY A 268 -12.84 -24.36 -9.59
CA GLY A 268 -13.77 -25.40 -10.08
C GLY A 268 -14.78 -24.96 -11.16
N ASP A 269 -14.64 -23.79 -11.76
CA ASP A 269 -15.51 -23.27 -12.82
C ASP A 269 -14.69 -22.90 -14.07
N GLY A 270 -15.36 -22.80 -15.23
CA GLY A 270 -14.70 -22.57 -16.52
C GLY A 270 -14.09 -21.17 -16.68
N GLY A 271 -13.06 -21.06 -17.53
CA GLY A 271 -12.36 -19.81 -17.83
C GLY A 271 -11.08 -19.62 -17.01
N ALA A 272 -10.39 -18.49 -17.21
CA ALA A 272 -9.18 -18.19 -16.45
C ALA A 272 -9.50 -17.99 -14.95
N ARG A 273 -8.76 -18.71 -14.09
CA ARG A 273 -8.82 -18.62 -12.62
C ARG A 273 -7.41 -18.53 -12.06
N PHE A 274 -7.27 -17.90 -10.89
CA PHE A 274 -5.99 -17.72 -10.23
C PHE A 274 -6.03 -18.14 -8.78
N MET A 275 -5.10 -18.98 -8.37
CA MET A 275 -4.97 -19.45 -7.00
C MET A 275 -3.54 -19.22 -6.55
N LEU A 276 -3.37 -18.64 -5.37
CA LEU A 276 -2.06 -18.40 -4.78
C LEU A 276 -2.04 -18.82 -3.31
N LEU A 277 -0.99 -19.55 -2.92
CA LEU A 277 -0.66 -19.84 -1.54
C LEU A 277 0.63 -19.13 -1.14
N VAL A 278 0.59 -18.40 -0.01
CA VAL A 278 1.79 -17.82 0.61
C VAL A 278 2.54 -18.93 1.35
N PHE A 279 3.80 -19.13 0.99
CA PHE A 279 4.69 -20.09 1.63
C PHE A 279 5.67 -19.36 2.56
N HIS A 280 5.47 -19.57 3.87
CA HIS A 280 6.24 -18.93 4.94
C HIS A 280 7.56 -19.68 5.16
N ASP A 281 8.59 -19.33 4.41
CA ASP A 281 9.91 -19.98 4.42
C ASP A 281 11.06 -19.04 4.80
N ASP A 282 10.75 -17.89 5.42
CA ASP A 282 11.71 -16.85 5.75
C ASP A 282 11.79 -16.55 7.25
N ALA A 283 12.51 -17.40 7.99
CA ALA A 283 12.76 -17.21 9.41
C ALA A 283 13.62 -15.97 9.75
N ALA A 284 14.27 -15.34 8.77
CA ALA A 284 15.13 -14.18 8.99
C ALA A 284 14.32 -12.87 9.02
N ARG A 285 13.36 -12.73 8.09
CA ARG A 285 12.50 -11.54 8.00
C ARG A 285 11.15 -11.73 8.69
N GLU A 286 10.65 -12.96 8.77
CA GLU A 286 9.37 -13.32 9.36
C GLU A 286 9.52 -14.58 10.24
N TYR A 287 8.84 -15.67 9.86
CA TYR A 287 8.87 -17.00 10.41
C TYR A 287 8.99 -18.01 9.26
N ALA A 288 9.44 -19.22 9.59
CA ALA A 288 9.42 -20.35 8.67
C ALA A 288 8.62 -21.50 9.31
N TYR A 289 7.49 -21.85 8.72
CA TYR A 289 6.54 -22.81 9.30
C TYR A 289 5.59 -23.45 8.27
N GLY A 290 4.94 -24.53 8.69
CA GLY A 290 4.05 -25.36 7.88
C GLY A 290 4.83 -26.50 7.25
N SER A 291 4.50 -27.76 7.54
CA SER A 291 5.29 -28.96 7.16
C SER A 291 5.69 -29.10 5.69
N ALA A 292 5.12 -28.33 4.77
CA ALA A 292 5.60 -28.22 3.41
C ALA A 292 7.13 -27.98 3.35
N MET A 293 7.81 -28.75 2.51
CA MET A 293 9.25 -28.70 2.29
C MET A 293 10.09 -28.91 3.56
N GLY A 294 9.54 -29.57 4.59
CA GLY A 294 10.26 -29.94 5.81
C GLY A 294 10.40 -28.84 6.86
N LEU A 295 9.60 -27.76 6.77
CA LEU A 295 9.52 -26.74 7.80
C LEU A 295 8.74 -27.25 9.04
N PRO A 296 8.88 -26.62 10.23
CA PRO A 296 8.21 -27.09 11.43
C PRO A 296 6.69 -26.84 11.37
N ASP A 297 5.89 -27.76 11.91
CA ASP A 297 4.45 -27.56 12.04
C ASP A 297 4.13 -26.45 13.07
N PRO A 298 3.24 -25.50 12.73
CA PRO A 298 2.70 -24.55 13.69
C PRO A 298 1.62 -25.22 14.55
N LYS A 299 1.21 -24.53 15.62
CA LYS A 299 0.15 -25.03 16.52
C LYS A 299 -1.25 -24.91 15.92
N LEU A 300 -1.47 -23.92 15.06
CA LEU A 300 -2.71 -23.64 14.34
C LEU A 300 -2.35 -23.34 12.89
N GLY A 301 -3.19 -23.80 11.94
CA GLY A 301 -3.08 -23.51 10.52
C GLY A 301 -1.74 -23.95 9.89
N ALA A 302 -1.72 -25.02 9.11
CA ALA A 302 -0.48 -25.49 8.47
C ALA A 302 -0.61 -25.51 6.95
N PHE A 303 0.39 -24.93 6.26
CA PHE A 303 0.67 -25.26 4.87
C PHE A 303 1.37 -26.62 4.84
N THR A 304 0.61 -27.70 4.62
CA THR A 304 1.16 -29.06 4.66
C THR A 304 1.83 -29.47 3.35
N GLN A 305 2.71 -30.48 3.40
CA GLN A 305 3.30 -31.07 2.19
C GLN A 305 2.22 -31.55 1.20
N ALA A 306 1.11 -32.12 1.70
CA ALA A 306 0.02 -32.59 0.85
C ALA A 306 -0.64 -31.43 0.06
N LEU A 307 -0.87 -30.28 0.71
CA LEU A 307 -1.40 -29.09 0.05
C LEU A 307 -0.38 -28.51 -0.94
N TYR A 308 0.90 -28.52 -0.61
CA TYR A 308 1.97 -28.05 -1.49
C TYR A 308 2.07 -28.89 -2.76
N ASP A 309 1.98 -30.22 -2.62
CA ASP A 309 1.97 -31.15 -3.75
C ASP A 309 0.71 -31.00 -4.60
N GLN A 310 -0.45 -30.77 -3.96
CA GLN A 310 -1.69 -30.44 -4.65
C GLN A 310 -1.57 -29.13 -5.43
N ALA A 311 -1.04 -28.06 -4.83
CA ALA A 311 -0.83 -26.78 -5.49
C ALA A 311 0.01 -26.94 -6.76
N LYS A 312 1.10 -27.72 -6.70
CA LYS A 312 1.91 -28.04 -7.89
C LYS A 312 1.14 -28.82 -8.94
N LYS A 313 0.36 -29.81 -8.53
CA LYS A 313 -0.42 -30.66 -9.43
C LYS A 313 -1.53 -29.88 -10.15
N GLU A 314 -2.23 -29.01 -9.42
CA GLU A 314 -3.38 -28.25 -9.90
C GLU A 314 -2.99 -26.88 -10.50
N GLY A 315 -1.69 -26.57 -10.56
CA GLY A 315 -1.16 -25.35 -11.16
C GLY A 315 -1.40 -24.07 -10.33
N TRP A 316 -1.58 -24.20 -9.01
CA TRP A 316 -1.68 -23.07 -8.10
C TRP A 316 -0.30 -22.45 -7.92
N THR A 317 -0.27 -21.12 -7.82
CA THR A 317 0.97 -20.39 -7.54
C THR A 317 1.34 -20.57 -6.08
N VAL A 318 2.57 -20.96 -5.80
CA VAL A 318 3.13 -20.96 -4.45
C VAL A 318 4.16 -19.85 -4.38
N ALA A 319 3.87 -18.81 -3.58
CA ALA A 319 4.75 -17.66 -3.40
C ALA A 319 5.66 -17.87 -2.20
N SER A 320 6.95 -18.11 -2.42
CA SER A 320 7.96 -18.18 -1.38
C SER A 320 8.23 -16.79 -0.82
N MET A 321 7.93 -16.54 0.45
CA MET A 321 8.25 -15.26 1.09
C MET A 321 9.75 -14.94 0.94
N LYS A 322 10.61 -15.95 1.10
CA LYS A 322 12.05 -15.80 1.03
C LYS A 322 12.54 -15.37 -0.35
N ASN A 323 12.03 -16.00 -1.41
CA ASN A 323 12.59 -15.85 -2.75
C ASN A 323 11.78 -14.90 -3.63
N ASP A 324 10.47 -14.83 -3.46
CA ASP A 324 9.59 -14.03 -4.31
C ASP A 324 9.33 -12.63 -3.76
N TRP A 325 9.61 -12.36 -2.48
CA TRP A 325 9.40 -11.04 -1.88
C TRP A 325 10.73 -10.34 -1.58
N SER A 326 10.90 -9.12 -2.09
CA SER A 326 12.06 -8.25 -1.78
C SER A 326 11.92 -7.53 -0.43
N GLN A 327 10.68 -7.42 0.06
CA GLN A 327 10.29 -6.81 1.33
C GLN A 327 9.12 -7.60 1.91
N VAL A 328 9.12 -7.90 3.21
CA VAL A 328 7.97 -8.57 3.86
C VAL A 328 7.03 -7.53 4.44
N PHE A 329 7.54 -6.69 5.35
CA PHE A 329 6.75 -5.70 6.07
C PHE A 329 7.00 -4.25 5.60
N PRO A 330 5.98 -3.37 5.60
CA PRO A 330 6.12 -1.96 5.22
C PRO A 330 7.13 -1.17 6.05
N PHE A 331 7.34 -1.55 7.32
CA PHE A 331 8.25 -0.85 8.24
C PHE A 331 9.72 -1.28 8.09
N GLU A 332 10.02 -2.28 7.25
CA GLU A 332 11.40 -2.66 6.96
C GLU A 332 12.17 -1.49 6.35
N GLN A 333 13.38 -1.26 6.84
CA GLN A 333 14.22 -0.22 6.28
C GLN A 333 14.65 -0.62 4.86
N SER A 334 14.26 0.18 3.87
CA SER A 334 14.66 -0.07 2.49
C SER A 334 16.15 0.20 2.28
N PRO A 335 16.89 -0.69 1.59
CA PRO A 335 18.27 -0.43 1.19
C PRO A 335 18.39 0.68 0.13
N VAL A 336 17.26 1.16 -0.38
CA VAL A 336 17.13 2.22 -1.37
C VAL A 336 16.28 3.35 -0.79
N THR A 337 16.64 4.60 -1.05
CA THR A 337 15.86 5.78 -0.69
C THR A 337 15.46 6.53 -1.96
N ALA A 338 14.18 6.85 -2.11
CA ALA A 338 13.68 7.75 -3.13
C ALA A 338 13.91 9.19 -2.67
N ILE A 339 14.82 9.91 -3.32
CA ILE A 339 15.20 11.26 -2.92
C ILE A 339 14.71 12.31 -3.92
N ASP A 340 14.46 13.52 -3.41
CA ASP A 340 14.37 14.76 -4.17
C ASP A 340 15.49 15.69 -3.69
N ILE A 341 16.34 16.12 -4.61
CA ILE A 341 17.23 17.27 -4.38
C ILE A 341 16.54 18.48 -4.98
N LEU A 342 16.25 19.46 -4.14
CA LEU A 342 15.34 20.54 -4.45
C LEU A 342 15.84 21.90 -4.00
N LEU A 343 15.22 22.94 -4.55
CA LEU A 343 15.33 24.32 -4.11
C LEU A 343 14.09 24.72 -3.32
N GLU A 344 14.29 25.33 -2.16
CA GLU A 344 13.22 25.90 -1.34
C GLU A 344 12.99 27.35 -1.81
N PRO A 345 11.79 27.71 -2.27
CA PRO A 345 11.54 29.03 -2.83
C PRO A 345 11.29 30.08 -1.72
N ASP A 346 11.43 31.36 -2.06
CA ASP A 346 11.19 32.45 -1.12
C ASP A 346 9.71 32.63 -0.72
N ALA A 347 9.48 33.53 0.25
CA ALA A 347 8.16 33.84 0.77
C ALA A 347 7.14 34.35 -0.27
N THR A 348 7.59 34.85 -1.43
CA THR A 348 6.67 35.28 -2.50
C THR A 348 6.01 34.08 -3.14
N MET A 349 6.80 33.08 -3.53
CA MET A 349 6.29 31.85 -4.11
C MET A 349 5.53 31.02 -3.08
N LEU A 350 6.02 30.91 -1.83
CA LEU A 350 5.34 30.16 -0.76
C LEU A 350 3.90 30.63 -0.57
N ARG A 351 3.67 31.95 -0.42
CA ARG A 351 2.31 32.51 -0.27
C ARG A 351 1.39 32.20 -1.46
N ARG A 352 1.93 32.21 -2.68
CA ARG A 352 1.15 31.92 -3.90
C ARG A 352 0.79 30.43 -3.97
N ALA A 353 1.75 29.55 -3.67
CA ALA A 353 1.53 28.10 -3.64
C ALA A 353 0.54 27.69 -2.54
N GLU A 354 0.67 28.24 -1.33
CA GLU A 354 -0.23 27.99 -0.19
C GLU A 354 -1.66 28.47 -0.49
N ALA A 355 -1.83 29.63 -1.12
CA ALA A 355 -3.16 30.12 -1.51
C ALA A 355 -3.83 29.21 -2.56
N ALA A 356 -3.06 28.71 -3.52
CA ALA A 356 -3.55 27.73 -4.50
C ALA A 356 -3.92 26.40 -3.82
N ASN A 357 -3.07 25.88 -2.94
CA ASN A 357 -3.32 24.65 -2.18
C ASN A 357 -4.58 24.76 -1.31
N ALA A 358 -4.74 25.85 -0.57
CA ALA A 358 -5.92 26.08 0.26
C ALA A 358 -7.23 26.14 -0.55
N SER A 359 -7.16 26.63 -1.80
CA SER A 359 -8.30 26.63 -2.71
C SER A 359 -8.60 25.23 -3.24
N GLN A 360 -7.57 24.46 -3.58
CA GLN A 360 -7.70 23.08 -4.06
C GLN A 360 -8.25 22.15 -2.96
N LEU A 361 -7.77 22.25 -1.71
CA LEU A 361 -8.26 21.44 -0.59
C LEU A 361 -9.73 21.71 -0.22
N LYS A 362 -10.27 22.90 -0.53
CA LYS A 362 -11.71 23.16 -0.39
C LYS A 362 -12.54 22.39 -1.41
N ILE A 363 -11.97 22.12 -2.59
CA ILE A 363 -12.62 21.38 -3.67
C ILE A 363 -12.42 19.88 -3.51
N PHE A 364 -11.22 19.47 -3.09
CA PHE A 364 -10.82 18.08 -2.90
C PHE A 364 -10.08 17.91 -1.58
N PRO A 365 -10.81 17.73 -0.46
CA PRO A 365 -10.22 17.62 0.87
C PRO A 365 -9.27 16.42 1.05
N GLN A 366 -9.36 15.42 0.18
CA GLN A 366 -8.49 14.24 0.19
C GLN A 366 -7.14 14.48 -0.52
N GLY A 367 -6.89 15.69 -1.03
CA GLY A 367 -5.56 16.09 -1.51
C GLY A 367 -4.57 16.23 -0.35
N PHE A 368 -3.33 16.60 -0.67
CA PHE A 368 -2.31 16.89 0.35
C PHE A 368 -2.23 18.38 0.66
N ALA A 369 -1.88 18.69 1.91
CA ALA A 369 -1.58 20.05 2.34
C ALA A 369 -0.10 20.40 2.12
N LEU A 370 0.18 21.68 1.86
CA LEU A 370 1.54 22.20 1.87
C LEU A 370 1.95 22.51 3.33
N ASP A 371 2.55 21.54 4.00
CA ASP A 371 2.95 21.62 5.41
C ASP A 371 4.30 20.94 5.68
N ALA A 372 4.53 20.45 6.90
CA ALA A 372 5.75 19.72 7.26
C ALA A 372 5.93 18.41 6.47
N THR A 373 4.85 17.82 5.98
CA THR A 373 4.80 16.56 5.21
C THR A 373 4.80 16.79 3.71
N HIS A 374 4.70 18.04 3.24
CA HIS A 374 5.04 18.41 1.87
C HIS A 374 5.41 19.89 1.78
N ARG A 375 6.71 20.17 1.77
CA ARG A 375 7.19 21.54 1.61
C ARG A 375 7.05 21.99 0.15
N PRO A 376 6.61 23.22 -0.15
CA PRO A 376 6.64 23.75 -1.50
C PRO A 376 8.09 23.88 -1.96
N HIS A 377 8.40 23.38 -3.15
CA HIS A 377 9.77 23.28 -3.64
C HIS A 377 9.83 23.29 -5.17
N VAL A 378 11.01 23.62 -5.71
CA VAL A 378 11.37 23.33 -7.11
C VAL A 378 12.29 22.13 -7.13
N THR A 379 11.81 20.99 -7.63
CA THR A 379 12.60 19.78 -7.81
C THR A 379 13.73 20.04 -8.80
N MET A 380 14.98 19.74 -8.41
CA MET A 380 16.12 19.74 -9.33
C MET A 380 16.34 18.34 -9.89
N ILE A 381 16.38 17.33 -9.04
CA ILE A 381 16.47 15.93 -9.46
C ILE A 381 15.67 15.04 -8.51
N GLN A 382 14.98 14.04 -9.04
CA GLN A 382 14.48 12.90 -8.26
C GLN A 382 15.16 11.62 -8.72
N ARG A 383 15.63 10.80 -7.78
CA ARG A 383 16.32 9.53 -8.06
C ARG A 383 16.13 8.54 -6.92
N PHE A 384 16.26 7.26 -7.25
CA PHE A 384 16.57 6.23 -6.27
C PHE A 384 18.07 6.17 -6.01
N VAL A 385 18.47 6.19 -4.74
CA VAL A 385 19.88 6.06 -4.30
C VAL A 385 20.00 4.96 -3.26
N ARG A 386 21.19 4.36 -3.13
CA ARG A 386 21.45 3.42 -2.03
C ARG A 386 21.39 4.16 -0.70
N THR A 387 20.59 3.68 0.24
CA THR A 387 20.42 4.29 1.57
C THR A 387 21.77 4.41 2.29
N ALA A 388 22.66 3.42 2.13
CA ALA A 388 24.00 3.42 2.70
C ALA A 388 24.96 4.48 2.10
N ASP A 389 24.62 5.07 0.94
CA ASP A 389 25.42 6.10 0.28
C ASP A 389 24.85 7.52 0.47
N LEU A 390 23.80 7.70 1.29
CA LEU A 390 23.14 9.00 1.49
C LEU A 390 24.12 10.12 1.91
N ASP A 391 25.05 9.85 2.83
CA ASP A 391 26.05 10.85 3.22
C ASP A 391 26.95 11.29 2.04
N LYS A 392 27.30 10.35 1.15
CA LYS A 392 28.08 10.65 -0.06
C LYS A 392 27.27 11.46 -1.07
N VAL A 393 25.96 11.19 -1.17
CA VAL A 393 25.02 11.99 -1.98
C VAL A 393 24.98 13.42 -1.45
N TYR A 394 24.89 13.61 -0.13
CA TYR A 394 24.88 14.93 0.49
C TYR A 394 26.18 15.69 0.20
N ASP A 395 27.34 15.04 0.36
CA ASP A 395 28.63 15.65 0.09
C ASP A 395 28.79 16.04 -1.39
N ALA A 396 28.31 15.19 -2.31
CA ALA A 396 28.36 15.46 -3.74
C ALA A 396 27.47 16.65 -4.12
N ALA A 397 26.23 16.68 -3.62
CA ALA A 397 25.31 17.80 -3.84
C ALA A 397 25.83 19.10 -3.20
N ASN A 398 26.37 19.05 -1.98
CA ASN A 398 26.95 20.20 -1.30
C ASN A 398 28.08 20.85 -2.11
N LYS A 399 28.96 20.05 -2.72
CA LYS A 399 30.04 20.55 -3.60
C LYS A 399 29.50 21.29 -4.83
N VAL A 400 28.35 20.88 -5.36
CA VAL A 400 27.68 21.57 -6.48
C VAL A 400 27.07 22.87 -5.98
N PHE A 401 26.30 22.83 -4.88
CA PHE A 401 25.65 24.02 -4.32
C PHE A 401 26.66 25.09 -3.87
N ALA A 402 27.77 24.72 -3.24
CA ALA A 402 28.81 25.65 -2.80
C ALA A 402 29.49 26.42 -3.96
N ARG A 403 29.34 25.95 -5.21
CA ARG A 403 29.87 26.62 -6.41
C ARG A 403 28.79 27.38 -7.18
N ALA A 404 27.53 27.20 -6.80
CA ALA A 404 26.39 27.79 -7.49
C ALA A 404 25.89 29.02 -6.70
N ASN A 405 25.68 30.13 -7.39
CA ASN A 405 25.04 31.31 -6.80
C ASN A 405 23.51 31.13 -6.72
N VAL A 406 23.06 30.14 -5.96
CA VAL A 406 21.65 29.71 -5.89
C VAL A 406 20.73 30.85 -5.39
N THR A 407 21.10 31.50 -4.29
CA THR A 407 20.32 32.59 -3.68
C THR A 407 20.33 33.87 -4.52
N GLY A 408 21.32 34.03 -5.41
CA GLY A 408 21.38 35.12 -6.38
C GLY A 408 20.48 34.95 -7.60
N MET A 409 19.90 33.76 -7.82
CA MET A 409 19.02 33.51 -8.97
C MET A 409 17.70 34.29 -8.86
N LYS A 410 17.21 34.78 -10.00
CA LYS A 410 15.88 35.41 -10.14
C LYS A 410 15.08 34.62 -11.17
N LEU A 411 14.07 33.90 -10.70
CA LEU A 411 13.23 33.04 -11.51
C LEU A 411 11.87 33.70 -11.73
N GLU A 412 11.30 33.53 -12.93
CA GLU A 412 9.99 34.07 -13.29
C GLU A 412 8.96 32.94 -13.31
N ALA A 413 7.98 32.99 -12.40
CA ALA A 413 6.78 32.18 -12.47
C ALA A 413 5.81 32.78 -13.49
N PHE A 414 5.25 31.98 -14.39
CA PHE A 414 4.50 32.52 -15.53
C PHE A 414 3.18 31.83 -15.88
N LYS A 415 2.88 30.67 -15.28
CA LYS A 415 1.59 29.99 -15.47
C LYS A 415 1.32 28.93 -14.40
N TYR A 416 0.05 28.54 -14.28
CA TYR A 416 -0.32 27.24 -13.74
C TYR A 416 -0.17 26.14 -14.79
N TYR A 417 -0.05 24.91 -14.33
CA TYR A 417 -0.24 23.70 -15.13
C TYR A 417 -0.80 22.58 -14.24
N TYR A 418 -1.14 21.46 -14.85
CA TYR A 418 -1.30 20.21 -14.10
C TYR A 418 -0.87 18.99 -14.91
N ILE A 419 -0.46 17.94 -14.20
CA ILE A 419 -0.22 16.61 -14.75
C ILE A 419 -1.51 15.80 -14.55
N PRO A 420 -2.17 15.33 -15.63
CA PRO A 420 -3.42 14.58 -15.51
C PRO A 420 -3.19 13.19 -14.89
N SER A 421 -4.04 12.81 -13.94
CA SER A 421 -4.13 11.44 -13.39
C SER A 421 -5.60 11.02 -13.27
N LYS A 422 -6.07 10.24 -14.25
CA LYS A 422 -7.49 9.86 -14.40
C LYS A 422 -8.42 11.11 -14.37
N GLU A 423 -9.25 11.24 -13.34
CA GLU A 423 -10.21 12.33 -13.12
C GLU A 423 -9.61 13.51 -12.35
N LEU A 424 -8.43 13.32 -11.75
CA LEU A 424 -7.71 14.32 -10.97
C LEU A 424 -6.52 14.88 -11.78
N GLY A 425 -5.90 15.94 -11.27
CA GLY A 425 -4.64 16.45 -11.78
C GLY A 425 -3.76 16.97 -10.65
N LEU A 426 -2.46 16.72 -10.77
CA LEU A 426 -1.45 17.28 -9.87
C LEU A 426 -1.05 18.66 -10.39
N SER A 427 -1.48 19.71 -9.70
CA SER A 427 -1.34 21.09 -10.14
C SER A 427 -0.05 21.74 -9.64
N GLY A 428 0.53 22.66 -10.41
CA GLY A 428 1.68 23.45 -9.96
C GLY A 428 1.80 24.81 -10.63
N ILE A 429 2.68 25.64 -10.08
CA ILE A 429 3.10 26.94 -10.63
C ILE A 429 4.43 26.74 -11.35
N VAL A 430 4.50 27.08 -12.63
CA VAL A 430 5.69 26.84 -13.47
C VAL A 430 6.59 28.06 -13.49
N ALA A 431 7.89 27.84 -13.29
CA ALA A 431 8.95 28.81 -13.52
C ALA A 431 9.53 28.66 -14.94
N LYS A 432 10.00 29.77 -15.53
CA LYS A 432 10.75 29.69 -16.79
C LYS A 432 12.12 29.06 -16.52
N PRO A 433 12.56 28.05 -17.30
CA PRO A 433 13.94 27.57 -17.24
C PRO A 433 14.94 28.70 -17.55
N THR A 434 16.06 28.73 -16.83
CA THR A 434 17.19 29.63 -17.13
C THR A 434 18.47 28.82 -17.37
N PRO A 435 19.47 29.37 -18.09
CA PRO A 435 20.75 28.68 -18.28
C PRO A 435 21.44 28.28 -16.97
N GLU A 436 21.36 29.12 -15.94
CA GLU A 436 21.95 28.86 -14.62
C GLU A 436 21.25 27.70 -13.92
N LEU A 437 19.91 27.66 -13.99
CA LEU A 437 19.11 26.60 -13.37
C LEU A 437 19.31 25.25 -14.09
N LEU A 438 19.38 25.26 -15.43
CA LEU A 438 19.68 24.09 -16.25
C LEU A 438 21.09 23.56 -15.98
N LYS A 439 22.08 24.46 -15.84
CA LYS A 439 23.44 24.09 -15.47
C LYS A 439 23.47 23.45 -14.08
N LEU A 440 22.81 24.06 -13.10
CA LEU A 440 22.72 23.52 -11.74
C LEU A 440 22.13 22.10 -11.73
N GLN A 441 21.04 21.88 -12.49
CA GLN A 441 20.46 20.55 -12.64
C GLN A 441 21.48 19.56 -13.22
N ALA A 442 22.15 19.91 -14.33
CA ALA A 442 23.11 19.03 -14.99
C ALA A 442 24.29 18.65 -14.06
N ASP A 443 24.81 19.63 -13.31
CA ASP A 443 25.89 19.40 -12.34
C ASP A 443 25.43 18.46 -11.20
N LEU A 444 24.21 18.64 -10.68
CA LEU A 444 23.62 17.74 -9.67
C LEU A 444 23.42 16.33 -10.20
N ILE A 445 22.89 16.17 -11.43
CA ILE A 445 22.72 14.86 -12.08
C ILE A 445 24.07 14.14 -12.17
N ALA A 446 25.11 14.81 -12.65
CA ALA A 446 26.43 14.23 -12.80
C ALA A 446 27.05 13.85 -11.44
N ALA A 447 26.89 14.71 -10.41
CA ALA A 447 27.46 14.49 -9.10
C ALA A 447 26.84 13.30 -8.36
N VAL A 448 25.53 13.08 -8.53
CA VAL A 448 24.78 12.04 -7.80
C VAL A 448 24.76 10.70 -8.54
N ALA A 449 24.98 10.69 -9.86
CA ALA A 449 24.91 9.49 -10.70
C ALA A 449 25.60 8.24 -10.13
N PRO A 450 26.82 8.29 -9.53
CA PRO A 450 27.48 7.12 -8.97
C PRO A 450 26.73 6.41 -7.85
N PHE A 451 25.82 7.11 -7.16
CA PHE A 451 25.08 6.61 -6.00
C PHE A 451 23.69 6.07 -6.33
N THR A 452 23.26 6.27 -7.58
CA THR A 452 21.91 5.94 -8.02
C THR A 452 21.72 4.44 -8.27
N VAL A 453 20.49 3.98 -8.15
CA VAL A 453 20.03 2.67 -8.58
C VAL A 453 18.87 2.82 -9.58
N PRO A 454 18.57 1.80 -10.41
CA PRO A 454 17.57 1.95 -11.47
C PRO A 454 16.13 2.16 -10.98
N SER A 455 15.78 1.59 -9.83
CA SER A 455 14.41 1.63 -9.29
C SER A 455 14.40 1.39 -7.77
N GLY A 456 13.22 1.51 -7.17
CA GLY A 456 12.92 1.14 -5.78
C GLY A 456 11.49 0.61 -5.64
N ASN A 457 11.05 0.41 -4.40
CA ASN A 457 9.69 -0.01 -4.06
C ASN A 457 9.04 1.00 -3.10
N SER A 458 7.83 0.69 -2.59
CA SER A 458 7.13 1.58 -1.65
C SER A 458 7.95 1.90 -0.41
N GLY A 459 8.78 0.97 0.08
CA GLY A 459 9.66 1.19 1.24
C GLY A 459 10.79 2.21 1.00
N ALA A 460 11.07 2.58 -0.26
CA ALA A 460 12.02 3.65 -0.57
C ALA A 460 11.45 5.06 -0.28
N PHE A 461 10.14 5.18 -0.14
CA PHE A 461 9.41 6.43 0.10
C PHE A 461 8.99 6.55 1.57
N VAL A 462 8.59 7.75 1.97
CA VAL A 462 7.82 7.96 3.19
C VAL A 462 6.38 7.54 2.92
N THR A 463 5.92 6.51 3.63
CA THR A 463 4.53 6.04 3.62
C THR A 463 3.84 6.36 4.92
N THR A 464 2.50 6.29 4.93
CA THR A 464 1.68 6.44 6.14
C THR A 464 0.86 5.18 6.38
N PRO A 465 0.31 4.94 7.58
CA PRO A 465 -0.59 3.83 7.82
C PRO A 465 -1.77 3.76 6.83
N ASP A 466 -2.26 4.92 6.38
CA ASP A 466 -3.40 5.05 5.47
C ASP A 466 -3.00 5.00 3.98
N ASP A 467 -1.71 5.19 3.67
CA ASP A 467 -1.17 5.17 2.31
C ASP A 467 0.20 4.48 2.27
N ARG A 468 0.16 3.14 2.34
CA ARG A 468 1.34 2.26 2.41
C ARG A 468 1.90 1.84 1.06
N VAL A 469 1.11 1.99 -0.01
CA VAL A 469 1.49 1.55 -1.35
C VAL A 469 1.66 2.79 -2.21
N ILE A 470 2.90 3.05 -2.60
CA ILE A 470 3.21 4.14 -3.51
C ILE A 470 2.65 3.83 -4.90
N ASP A 471 2.09 4.84 -5.56
CA ASP A 471 1.61 4.71 -6.93
C ASP A 471 2.75 4.20 -7.83
N PRO A 472 2.59 3.07 -8.55
CA PRO A 472 3.59 2.58 -9.49
C PRO A 472 4.01 3.63 -10.54
N LEU A 473 3.11 4.55 -10.92
CA LEU A 473 3.45 5.67 -11.81
C LEU A 473 4.46 6.62 -11.18
N LEU A 474 4.39 6.84 -9.87
CA LEU A 474 5.38 7.66 -9.16
C LEU A 474 6.73 6.94 -9.11
N ILE A 475 6.74 5.63 -8.86
CA ILE A 475 7.98 4.84 -8.90
C ILE A 475 8.62 4.93 -10.29
N GLU A 476 7.86 4.72 -11.36
CA GLU A 476 8.37 4.84 -12.73
C GLU A 476 8.84 6.28 -13.03
N TYR A 477 8.09 7.28 -12.56
CA TYR A 477 8.45 8.69 -12.73
C TYR A 477 9.83 8.98 -12.10
N VAL A 478 10.09 8.52 -10.88
CA VAL A 478 11.39 8.69 -10.22
C VAL A 478 12.49 7.89 -10.93
N SER A 479 12.21 6.65 -11.34
CA SER A 479 13.16 5.78 -12.07
C SER A 479 13.58 6.40 -13.40
N THR A 480 12.66 7.10 -14.08
CA THR A 480 12.88 7.65 -15.41
C THR A 480 13.03 9.17 -15.43
N PHE A 481 13.05 9.83 -14.27
CA PHE A 481 13.18 11.28 -14.13
C PHE A 481 14.36 11.81 -14.94
N VAL A 482 15.49 11.12 -14.89
CA VAL A 482 16.59 11.31 -15.84
C VAL A 482 16.50 10.17 -16.87
N PRO A 483 16.22 10.44 -18.15
CA PRO A 483 16.20 11.75 -18.80
C PRO A 483 14.81 12.44 -18.92
N LYS A 484 13.68 11.78 -18.61
CA LYS A 484 12.34 12.24 -19.05
C LYS A 484 11.87 13.59 -18.49
N ALA A 485 12.42 14.05 -17.37
CA ALA A 485 12.07 15.29 -16.67
C ALA A 485 13.29 16.20 -16.42
N SER A 486 14.36 16.02 -17.19
CA SER A 486 15.63 16.74 -17.06
C SER A 486 16.12 17.34 -18.38
N GLY A 487 17.06 18.28 -18.32
CA GLY A 487 17.65 18.90 -19.51
C GLY A 487 16.59 19.63 -20.35
N GLU A 488 16.46 19.28 -21.63
CA GLU A 488 15.47 19.87 -22.54
C GLU A 488 14.01 19.60 -22.10
N HIS A 489 13.78 18.58 -21.27
CA HIS A 489 12.47 18.23 -20.72
C HIS A 489 12.25 18.81 -19.32
N PHE A 490 13.17 19.62 -18.80
CA PHE A 490 13.05 20.17 -17.46
C PHE A 490 11.99 21.27 -17.39
N GLY A 491 10.91 20.99 -16.65
CA GLY A 491 9.87 21.96 -16.30
C GLY A 491 9.96 22.32 -14.83
N PRO A 492 10.75 23.33 -14.42
CA PRO A 492 10.83 23.73 -13.02
C PRO A 492 9.48 24.29 -12.55
N HIS A 493 8.95 23.73 -11.48
CA HIS A 493 7.64 24.11 -10.95
C HIS A 493 7.59 23.93 -9.44
N VAL A 494 6.60 24.56 -8.81
CA VAL A 494 6.19 24.29 -7.43
C VAL A 494 4.83 23.63 -7.46
N THR A 495 4.76 22.38 -7.00
CA THR A 495 3.50 21.65 -6.86
C THR A 495 2.62 22.33 -5.81
N THR A 496 1.33 22.47 -6.14
CA THR A 496 0.34 23.19 -5.32
C THR A 496 -0.74 22.28 -4.73
N GLY A 497 -0.96 21.08 -5.27
CA GLY A 497 -1.95 20.14 -4.73
C GLY A 497 -2.63 19.30 -5.81
N LEU A 498 -3.65 18.55 -5.37
CA LEU A 498 -4.44 17.64 -6.20
C LEU A 498 -5.89 18.14 -6.27
N ALA A 499 -6.48 18.19 -7.46
CA ALA A 499 -7.88 18.57 -7.63
C ALA A 499 -8.51 17.92 -8.88
N PRO A 500 -9.86 17.88 -8.96
CA PRO A 500 -10.57 17.45 -10.16
C PRO A 500 -10.15 18.25 -11.39
N ARG A 501 -9.99 17.56 -12.52
CA ARG A 501 -9.56 18.19 -13.78
C ARG A 501 -10.50 19.31 -14.23
N THR A 502 -11.81 19.16 -13.97
CA THR A 502 -12.81 20.19 -14.27
C THR A 502 -12.60 21.51 -13.52
N TYR A 503 -12.03 21.45 -12.31
CA TYR A 503 -11.61 22.64 -11.57
C TYR A 503 -10.30 23.19 -12.13
N LEU A 504 -9.33 22.31 -12.37
CA LEU A 504 -8.01 22.71 -12.87
C LEU A 504 -8.06 23.34 -14.27
N ASP A 505 -8.93 22.85 -15.16
CA ASP A 505 -9.14 23.44 -16.49
C ASP A 505 -9.66 24.88 -16.38
N LYS A 506 -10.48 25.19 -15.36
CA LYS A 506 -10.92 26.57 -15.08
C LYS A 506 -9.77 27.41 -14.54
N LEU A 507 -8.98 26.87 -13.61
CA LEU A 507 -7.79 27.54 -13.08
C LEU A 507 -6.79 27.91 -14.19
N LEU A 508 -6.62 27.05 -15.19
CA LEU A 508 -5.76 27.32 -16.35
C LEU A 508 -6.31 28.39 -17.30
N ALA A 509 -7.63 28.62 -17.30
CA ALA A 509 -8.28 29.64 -18.13
C ALA A 509 -8.25 31.03 -17.48
N GLU A 510 -7.99 31.12 -16.18
CA GLU A 510 -7.85 32.39 -15.47
C GLU A 510 -6.52 33.09 -15.83
N PRO A 511 -6.50 34.43 -15.91
CA PRO A 511 -5.26 35.16 -16.11
C PRO A 511 -4.24 34.86 -15.01
N PHE A 512 -3.03 34.49 -15.41
CA PHE A 512 -1.91 34.34 -14.49
C PHE A 512 -1.06 35.60 -14.52
N GLU A 513 -0.93 36.29 -13.39
CA GLU A 513 0.01 37.41 -13.25
C GLU A 513 1.43 36.87 -13.03
N PRO A 514 2.38 37.07 -13.97
CA PRO A 514 3.75 36.62 -13.77
C PRO A 514 4.41 37.32 -12.59
N PHE A 515 5.24 36.60 -11.84
CA PHE A 515 5.97 37.16 -10.71
C PHE A 515 7.37 36.57 -10.58
N THR A 516 8.27 37.36 -10.01
CA THR A 516 9.65 36.92 -9.74
C THR A 516 9.75 36.34 -8.33
N PHE A 517 10.53 35.28 -8.19
CA PHE A 517 10.92 34.71 -6.91
C PHE A 517 12.39 34.24 -6.98
N SER A 518 12.99 34.01 -5.83
CA SER A 518 14.34 33.45 -5.69
C SER A 518 14.29 32.13 -4.90
N PRO A 519 15.21 31.20 -5.18
CA PRO A 519 15.56 30.15 -4.22
C PRO A 519 16.08 30.77 -2.92
N ALA A 520 15.49 30.40 -1.79
CA ALA A 520 15.93 30.80 -0.45
C ALA A 520 16.75 29.71 0.26
N GLY A 521 16.61 28.45 -0.16
CA GLY A 521 17.29 27.31 0.43
C GLY A 521 17.47 26.18 -0.57
N ALA A 522 18.21 25.15 -0.17
CA ALA A 522 18.34 23.90 -0.90
C ALA A 522 18.45 22.74 0.08
N ALA A 523 17.92 21.60 -0.31
CA ALA A 523 17.84 20.44 0.58
C ALA A 523 17.71 19.13 -0.21
N VAL A 524 17.94 18.03 0.51
CA VAL A 524 17.54 16.68 0.09
C VAL A 524 16.37 16.24 0.96
N TYR A 525 15.30 15.79 0.34
CA TYR A 525 14.15 15.18 0.99
C TYR A 525 13.99 13.73 0.54
N GLN A 526 13.45 12.89 1.42
CA GLN A 526 12.86 11.63 1.02
C GLN A 526 11.46 11.90 0.47
N LEU A 527 11.15 11.30 -0.68
CA LEU A 527 9.88 11.43 -1.36
C LEU A 527 8.77 10.68 -0.60
N GLY A 528 7.55 11.22 -0.61
CA GLY A 528 6.33 10.50 -0.26
C GLY A 528 5.42 10.32 -1.48
N GLN A 529 4.16 9.92 -1.24
CA GLN A 529 3.14 9.83 -2.29
C GLN A 529 3.01 11.16 -3.06
N PHE A 530 2.58 11.10 -4.33
CA PHE A 530 2.44 12.26 -5.23
C PHE A 530 3.74 13.03 -5.52
N GLY A 531 4.91 12.49 -5.15
CA GLY A 531 6.19 13.17 -5.27
C GLY A 531 6.39 14.26 -4.20
N THR A 532 5.67 14.15 -3.08
CA THR A 532 5.78 15.09 -1.95
C THR A 532 7.20 15.09 -1.37
N ALA A 533 7.71 16.27 -1.01
CA ALA A 533 8.94 16.40 -0.23
C ALA A 533 8.64 16.12 1.26
N ALA A 534 8.53 14.83 1.58
CA ALA A 534 7.86 14.36 2.80
C ALA A 534 8.72 14.38 4.05
N LYS A 535 10.02 14.06 3.93
CA LYS A 535 10.94 14.06 5.07
C LYS A 535 12.25 14.71 4.68
N LYS A 536 12.57 15.85 5.32
CA LYS A 536 13.87 16.52 5.14
C LYS A 536 14.97 15.58 5.64
N LEU A 537 15.92 15.26 4.77
CA LEU A 537 17.08 14.43 5.09
C LEU A 537 18.33 15.28 5.34
N LYS A 538 18.54 16.30 4.50
CA LYS A 538 19.68 17.21 4.58
C LYS A 538 19.28 18.61 4.14
N GLU A 539 19.77 19.61 4.86
CA GLU A 539 19.74 21.01 4.45
C GLU A 539 21.16 21.47 4.11
N PHE A 540 21.29 22.35 3.11
CA PHE A 540 22.57 22.90 2.67
C PHE A 540 22.71 24.37 3.08
N ASP A 541 23.89 24.75 3.56
CA ASP A 541 24.22 26.15 3.80
C ASP A 541 24.58 26.80 2.46
N LEU A 542 23.75 27.72 1.99
CA LEU A 542 23.93 28.44 0.71
C LEU A 542 24.67 29.78 0.89
N LYS A 543 25.38 29.98 2.01
CA LYS A 543 26.21 31.17 2.20
C LYS A 543 27.24 31.30 1.07
N PRO A 544 27.45 32.52 0.53
CA PRO A 544 28.39 32.79 -0.54
C PRO A 544 29.84 32.41 -0.23
#